data_AF-A0A2W4NPS9-F1
#
_entry.id   AF-A0A2W4NPS9-F1
#
_cell.length_a   1.000
_cell.length_b   1.000
_cell.length_c   1.000
_cell.angle_alpha   90.00
_cell.angle_beta   90.00
_cell.angle_gamma   90.00
#
_symmetry.space_group_name_H-M   'P 1'
#
loop_
_entity.id
_entity.type
_entity.pdbx_description
1 polymer ?
#
loop_
_entity_poly.entity_id
_entity_poly.type
_entity_poly.pdbx_seq_one_letter_code
_entity_poly.pdbx_strand_id
1 'polypeptide(L)'
;MKTKWFLTLALLASTTFFSCAQSDAPRLIVRGDDMGYSHSGNEALIRCSKEGIQTSIEVIVPSPWFPEAVRLLEENPDIDVGIHLALTSEWDNVKWRPVSWSPNLTDED
;
A
#
# COMPACT_ATOMS: atom_id res chain seq x y z
N MET A 1 5.59 0.76 58.65
CA MET A 1 6.02 -0.36 57.76
C MET A 1 4.86 -0.88 56.91
N LYS A 2 3.70 -1.23 57.49
CA LYS A 2 2.54 -1.80 56.76
C LYS A 2 2.00 -0.92 55.61
N THR A 3 1.96 0.41 55.77
CA THR A 3 1.46 1.34 54.74
C THR A 3 2.36 1.42 53.50
N LYS A 4 3.68 1.31 53.67
CA LYS A 4 4.64 1.29 52.54
C LYS A 4 4.46 0.05 51.69
N TRP A 5 4.24 -1.11 52.32
CA TRP A 5 3.96 -2.37 51.62
C TRP A 5 2.65 -2.32 50.84
N PHE A 6 1.60 -1.72 51.41
CA PHE A 6 0.33 -1.50 50.71
C PHE A 6 0.48 -0.62 49.45
N LEU A 7 1.22 0.49 49.56
CA LEU A 7 1.50 1.37 48.42
C LEU A 7 2.35 0.67 47.36
N THR A 8 3.37 -0.09 47.76
CA THR A 8 4.21 -0.86 46.82
C THR A 8 3.42 -1.97 46.12
N LEU A 9 2.55 -2.69 46.83
CA LEU A 9 1.66 -3.70 46.25
C LEU A 9 0.62 -3.08 45.32
N ALA A 10 0.05 -1.92 45.67
CA ALA A 10 -0.89 -1.20 44.81
C ALA A 10 -0.22 -0.68 43.52
N LEU A 11 1.03 -0.21 43.60
CA LEU A 11 1.81 0.22 42.43
C LEU A 11 2.16 -0.96 41.51
N LEU A 12 2.58 -2.09 42.08
CA LEU A 12 2.83 -3.33 41.35
C LEU A 12 1.56 -3.85 40.65
N ALA A 13 0.42 -3.85 41.34
CA ALA A 13 -0.86 -4.23 40.78
C ALA A 13 -1.28 -3.27 39.64
N SER A 14 -1.07 -1.95 39.78
CA SER A 14 -1.43 -1.01 38.71
C SER A 14 -0.56 -1.20 37.46
N THR A 15 0.73 -1.55 37.61
CA THR A 15 1.60 -1.83 36.45
C THR A 15 1.22 -3.09 35.68
N THR A 16 0.54 -4.05 36.32
CA THR A 16 0.08 -5.28 35.63
C THR A 16 -1.21 -5.09 34.82
N PHE A 17 -1.98 -4.01 35.04
CA PHE A 17 -3.25 -3.77 34.35
C PHE A 17 -3.14 -2.96 33.04
N PHE A 18 -1.96 -2.40 32.72
CA PHE A 18 -1.79 -1.52 31.55
C PHE A 18 -1.13 -2.17 30.30
N SER A 19 -0.84 -3.48 30.33
CA SER A 19 -0.38 -4.20 29.13
C SER A 19 -1.44 -5.17 28.61
N CYS A 20 -2.65 -4.66 28.32
CA CYS A 20 -3.44 -5.27 27.26
C CYS A 20 -2.88 -4.76 25.93
N ALA A 21 -1.99 -5.55 25.31
CA ALA A 21 -1.79 -5.46 23.87
C ALA A 21 -3.12 -5.73 23.16
N GLN A 22 -3.24 -5.27 21.92
CA GLN A 22 -4.43 -5.41 21.07
C GLN A 22 -4.99 -6.85 21.16
N SER A 23 -6.26 -7.01 21.55
CA SER A 23 -6.87 -8.33 21.81
C SER A 23 -7.07 -9.16 20.54
N ASP A 24 -7.19 -8.48 19.41
CA ASP A 24 -7.44 -9.08 18.11
C ASP A 24 -6.15 -9.14 17.31
N ALA A 25 -6.05 -10.14 16.43
CA ALA A 25 -4.96 -10.20 15.47
C ALA A 25 -4.95 -8.93 14.59
N PRO A 26 -3.76 -8.40 14.24
CA PRO A 26 -3.66 -7.24 13.38
C PRO A 26 -4.27 -7.54 12.00
N ARG A 27 -5.05 -6.61 11.47
CA ARG A 27 -5.48 -6.64 10.06
C ARG A 27 -4.38 -6.04 9.21
N LEU A 28 -3.92 -6.78 8.20
CA LEU A 28 -2.83 -6.39 7.32
C LEU A 28 -3.33 -6.24 5.90
N ILE A 29 -2.95 -5.14 5.26
CA ILE A 29 -3.06 -4.94 3.82
C ILE A 29 -1.64 -4.99 3.26
N VAL A 30 -1.41 -5.90 2.32
CA VAL A 30 -0.17 -5.96 1.54
C VAL A 30 -0.49 -5.42 0.16
N ARG A 31 -0.09 -4.17 -0.08
CA ARG A 31 -0.38 -3.46 -1.32
C ARG A 31 0.77 -3.66 -2.31
N GLY A 32 0.45 -4.09 -3.52
CA GLY A 32 1.36 -4.03 -4.67
C GLY A 32 1.34 -2.63 -5.29
N ASP A 33 2.52 -2.06 -5.52
CA ASP A 33 2.66 -0.70 -6.05
C ASP A 33 2.93 -0.66 -7.55
N ASP A 34 2.67 0.49 -8.15
CA ASP A 34 3.08 0.91 -9.50
C ASP A 34 2.46 0.19 -10.70
N MET A 35 1.37 -0.58 -10.57
CA MET A 35 0.79 -1.29 -11.72
C MET A 35 0.55 -0.33 -12.90
N GLY A 36 0.93 -0.74 -14.10
CA GLY A 36 0.93 0.08 -15.31
C GLY A 36 2.32 0.63 -15.69
N TYR A 37 3.33 0.54 -14.82
CA TYR A 37 4.65 1.09 -15.17
C TYR A 37 5.44 0.28 -16.22
N SER A 38 5.24 -1.04 -16.27
CA SER A 38 5.91 -1.93 -17.21
C SER A 38 5.14 -3.25 -17.36
N HIS A 39 5.37 -3.96 -18.46
CA HIS A 39 4.81 -5.30 -18.68
C HIS A 39 5.24 -6.29 -17.58
N SER A 40 6.54 -6.33 -17.27
CA SER A 40 7.06 -7.20 -16.20
C SER A 40 6.47 -6.86 -14.83
N GLY A 41 6.25 -5.58 -14.55
CA GLY A 41 5.61 -5.12 -13.31
C GLY A 41 4.17 -5.61 -13.21
N ASN A 42 3.40 -5.45 -14.28
CA ASN A 42 2.03 -5.94 -14.36
C ASN A 42 1.93 -7.46 -14.11
N GLU A 43 2.74 -8.25 -14.81
CA GLU A 43 2.75 -9.71 -14.63
C GLU A 43 3.15 -10.11 -13.22
N ALA A 44 4.17 -9.46 -12.64
CA ALA A 44 4.63 -9.73 -11.29
C ALA A 44 3.52 -9.44 -10.26
N LEU A 45 2.80 -8.32 -10.40
CA LEU A 45 1.72 -7.93 -9.49
C LEU A 45 0.54 -8.91 -9.57
N ILE A 46 0.14 -9.34 -10.77
CA ILE A 46 -0.88 -10.38 -10.92
C ILE A 46 -0.43 -11.69 -10.27
N ARG A 47 0.82 -12.10 -10.50
CA ARG A 47 1.37 -13.30 -9.87
C ARG A 47 1.40 -13.18 -8.35
N CYS A 48 1.82 -12.04 -7.80
CA CYS A 48 1.85 -11.79 -6.36
C CYS A 48 0.45 -11.80 -5.73
N SER A 49 -0.58 -11.34 -6.45
CA SER A 49 -1.98 -11.47 -6.01
C SER A 49 -2.47 -12.92 -6.00
N LYS A 50 -2.10 -13.72 -7.00
CA LYS A 50 -2.63 -15.09 -7.17
C LYS A 50 -1.88 -16.13 -6.36
N GLU A 51 -0.57 -15.95 -6.20
CA GLU A 51 0.34 -16.94 -5.62
C GLU A 51 1.03 -16.43 -4.34
N GLY A 52 0.94 -15.13 -4.04
CA GLY A 52 1.63 -14.48 -2.93
C GLY A 52 0.71 -14.04 -1.81
N ILE A 53 1.17 -13.04 -1.04
CA ILE A 53 0.45 -12.48 0.11
C ILE A 53 -0.20 -11.12 -0.19
N GLN A 54 -0.15 -10.67 -1.45
CA GLN A 54 -0.67 -9.37 -1.85
C GLN A 54 -2.20 -9.37 -1.72
N THR A 55 -2.73 -8.37 -1.04
CA THR A 55 -4.17 -8.23 -0.77
C THR A 55 -4.83 -7.17 -1.65
N SER A 56 -4.05 -6.23 -2.19
CA SER A 56 -4.54 -5.18 -3.10
C SER A 56 -3.43 -4.70 -4.04
N ILE A 57 -3.82 -4.05 -5.13
CA ILE A 57 -2.91 -3.39 -6.09
C ILE A 57 -3.31 -1.93 -6.25
N GLU A 58 -2.37 -1.04 -6.58
CA GLU A 58 -2.72 0.26 -7.15
C GLU A 58 -2.12 0.49 -8.54
N VAL A 59 -2.84 1.27 -9.34
CA VAL A 59 -2.55 1.48 -10.77
C VAL A 59 -2.18 2.93 -11.04
N ILE A 60 -1.04 3.15 -11.70
CA ILE A 60 -0.61 4.47 -12.20
C ILE A 60 -1.31 4.73 -13.54
N VAL A 61 -2.40 5.48 -13.52
CA VAL A 61 -3.19 5.77 -14.73
C VAL A 61 -2.40 6.40 -15.89
N PRO A 62 -1.53 7.41 -15.68
CA PRO A 62 -0.81 8.01 -16.81
C PRO A 62 0.31 7.13 -17.39
N SER A 63 0.67 6.03 -16.73
CA SER A 63 1.82 5.21 -17.11
C SER A 63 1.60 4.42 -18.42
N PRO A 64 2.68 4.06 -19.16
CA PRO A 64 2.53 3.56 -20.53
C PRO A 64 1.89 2.16 -20.65
N TRP A 65 1.95 1.33 -19.60
CA TRP A 65 1.31 0.00 -19.57
C TRP A 65 -0.03 0.00 -18.83
N PHE A 66 -0.61 1.16 -18.54
CA PHE A 66 -1.96 1.26 -18.00
C PHE A 66 -3.01 0.45 -18.80
N PRO A 67 -3.05 0.48 -20.16
CA PRO A 67 -4.04 -0.30 -20.90
C PRO A 67 -3.92 -1.82 -20.70
N GLU A 68 -2.69 -2.33 -20.57
CA GLU A 68 -2.47 -3.73 -20.23
C GLU A 68 -2.88 -4.02 -18.79
N ALA A 69 -2.56 -3.13 -17.86
CA ALA A 69 -2.94 -3.28 -16.47
C ALA A 69 -4.46 -3.43 -16.32
N VAL A 70 -5.24 -2.58 -17.00
CA VAL A 70 -6.71 -2.66 -17.04
C VAL A 70 -7.16 -4.02 -17.55
N ARG A 71 -6.65 -4.48 -18.70
CA ARG A 71 -7.02 -5.80 -19.26
C ARG A 71 -6.76 -6.94 -18.26
N LEU A 72 -5.58 -6.95 -17.63
CA LEU A 72 -5.21 -7.98 -16.67
C LEU A 72 -6.10 -7.94 -15.42
N LEU A 73 -6.51 -6.77 -14.97
CA LEU A 73 -7.41 -6.62 -13.83
C LEU A 73 -8.85 -7.03 -14.19
N GLU A 74 -9.32 -6.75 -15.40
CA GLU A 74 -10.61 -7.26 -15.90
C GLU A 74 -10.65 -8.79 -15.96
N GLU A 75 -9.51 -9.42 -16.29
CA GLU A 75 -9.34 -10.88 -16.28
C GLU A 75 -9.24 -11.48 -14.86
N ASN A 76 -9.02 -10.66 -13.83
CA ASN A 76 -8.87 -11.08 -12.43
C ASN A 76 -9.73 -10.21 -11.48
N PRO A 77 -11.07 -10.27 -11.60
CA PRO A 77 -12.00 -9.33 -10.94
C PRO A 77 -12.06 -9.43 -9.40
N ASP A 78 -11.50 -10.49 -8.81
CA ASP A 78 -11.45 -10.68 -7.36
C ASP A 78 -10.31 -9.89 -6.69
N ILE A 79 -9.40 -9.29 -7.47
CA ILE A 79 -8.31 -8.47 -6.95
C ILE A 79 -8.86 -7.10 -6.54
N ASP A 80 -8.59 -6.67 -5.31
CA ASP A 80 -8.87 -5.31 -4.85
C ASP A 80 -7.89 -4.32 -5.48
N VAL A 81 -8.41 -3.24 -6.08
CA VAL A 81 -7.62 -2.29 -6.88
C VAL A 81 -7.91 -0.85 -6.49
N GLY A 82 -6.84 -0.10 -6.23
CA GLY A 82 -6.84 1.35 -6.05
C GLY A 82 -6.15 2.11 -7.20
N ILE A 83 -6.13 3.43 -7.07
CA ILE A 83 -5.44 4.33 -7.99
C ILE A 83 -4.20 4.90 -7.31
N HIS A 84 -3.04 4.75 -7.96
CA HIS A 84 -1.81 5.41 -7.58
C HIS A 84 -1.80 6.82 -8.18
N LEU A 85 -1.93 7.84 -7.33
CA LEU A 85 -1.85 9.23 -7.79
C LEU A 85 -0.39 9.61 -8.06
N ALA A 86 -0.04 9.78 -9.33
CA ALA A 86 1.30 10.20 -9.74
C ALA A 86 1.35 11.70 -10.04
N LEU A 87 2.25 12.41 -9.34
CA LEU A 87 2.64 13.80 -9.63
C LEU A 87 4.09 13.89 -10.15
N THR A 88 4.80 12.77 -10.17
CA THR A 88 6.17 12.63 -10.67
C THR A 88 6.22 11.62 -11.81
N SER A 89 7.29 11.68 -12.60
CA SER A 89 7.65 10.66 -13.58
C SER A 89 9.17 10.46 -13.53
N GLU A 90 9.62 9.69 -12.54
CA GLU A 90 11.01 9.67 -12.09
C GLU A 90 11.97 8.87 -12.98
N TRP A 91 11.50 7.87 -13.72
CA TRP A 91 12.40 6.99 -14.48
C TRP A 91 12.87 7.61 -15.79
N ASP A 92 14.15 7.47 -16.12
CA ASP A 92 14.73 8.13 -17.30
C ASP A 92 14.10 7.68 -18.63
N ASN A 93 13.89 6.38 -18.79
CA ASN A 93 13.43 5.78 -20.06
C ASN A 93 11.94 5.42 -20.08
N VAL A 94 11.23 5.64 -18.97
CA VAL A 94 9.79 5.37 -18.84
C VAL A 94 9.16 6.63 -18.27
N LYS A 95 8.63 7.47 -19.17
CA LYS A 95 8.01 8.74 -18.83
C LYS A 95 6.51 8.71 -19.11
N TRP A 96 5.78 9.52 -18.35
CA TRP A 96 4.38 9.83 -18.60
C TRP A 96 4.09 11.29 -18.34
N ARG A 97 3.04 11.79 -18.97
CA ARG A 97 2.53 13.16 -18.79
C ARG A 97 1.22 13.13 -17.99
N PRO A 98 0.80 14.27 -17.41
CA PRO A 98 -0.52 14.40 -16.81
C PRO A 98 -1.64 14.01 -17.78
N VAL A 99 -2.70 13.39 -17.24
CA VAL A 99 -3.89 12.98 -18.02
C VAL A 99 -4.68 14.19 -18.53
N SER A 100 -4.63 15.30 -17.81
CA SER A 100 -5.24 16.58 -18.20
C SER A 100 -4.17 17.58 -18.63
N TRP A 101 -4.56 18.63 -19.36
CA TRP A 101 -3.67 19.75 -19.64
C TRP A 101 -3.35 20.51 -18.33
N SER A 102 -2.12 20.33 -17.83
CA SER A 102 -1.64 20.90 -16.56
C SER A 102 -0.21 21.43 -16.71
N PRO A 103 0.01 22.60 -17.34
CA PRO A 103 1.35 23.10 -17.65
C PRO A 103 2.20 23.42 -16.41
N ASN A 104 1.57 23.65 -15.26
CA ASN A 104 2.29 23.85 -13.99
C ASN A 104 2.71 22.53 -13.32
N LEU A 105 2.36 21.38 -13.89
CA LEU A 105 2.71 20.04 -13.42
C LEU A 105 3.57 19.29 -14.45
N THR A 106 4.19 20.01 -15.38
CA THR A 106 5.08 19.46 -16.40
C THR A 106 6.38 20.25 -16.42
N ASP A 107 7.48 19.59 -16.69
CA ASP A 107 8.75 20.21 -17.06
C ASP A 107 8.75 20.59 -18.57
N GLU A 108 9.93 20.90 -19.10
CA GLU A 108 10.12 21.37 -20.48
C GLU A 108 10.12 20.25 -21.53
N ASP A 109 10.37 19.01 -21.10
CA ASP A 109 10.23 17.79 -21.91
C ASP A 109 8.75 17.42 -22.08
#